data_AF-K0ZU68-F1
#
_entry.id   AF-K0ZU68-F1
#
_cell.length_a   1.000
_cell.length_b   1.000
_cell.length_c   1.000
_cell.angle_alpha   90.00
_cell.angle_beta   90.00
_cell.angle_gamma   90.00
#
_symmetry.space_group_name_H-M   'P 1'
#
loop_
_entity.id
_entity.type
_entity.pdbx_description
1 polymer ?
#
loop_
_entity_poly.entity_id
_entity_poly.type
_entity_poly.pdbx_seq_one_letter_code
_entity_poly.pdbx_strand_id
1 'polypeptide(L)'
;VWDVQAYYIAQAAVNATVTFRPDVIVFGGGVMAQQHMLDRVREKFTALLNGYLPVPDVRDYIVTPAVAGNGSATLGNFVLAKSVAK
;
A
#
# COMPACT_ATOMS: atom_id res chain seq x y z
N VAL A 1 1.55 -17.91 9.51
CA VAL A 1 0.36 -17.37 8.79
C VAL A 1 0.68 -16.03 8.14
N TRP A 2 1.13 -15.03 8.91
CA TRP A 2 1.43 -13.70 8.39
C TRP A 2 2.46 -13.65 7.26
N ASP A 3 3.46 -14.53 7.26
CA ASP A 3 4.51 -14.53 6.21
C ASP A 3 3.95 -14.91 4.83
N VAL A 4 3.01 -15.85 4.77
CA VAL A 4 2.33 -16.24 3.53
C VAL A 4 1.44 -15.10 3.02
N GLN A 5 0.69 -14.46 3.91
CA GLN A 5 -0.13 -13.29 3.53
C GLN A 5 0.74 -12.13 3.03
N ALA A 6 1.84 -11.84 3.73
CA ALA A 6 2.76 -10.78 3.37
C ALA A 6 3.42 -11.05 2.02
N TYR A 7 3.76 -12.31 1.73
CA TYR A 7 4.28 -12.74 0.44
C TYR A 7 3.28 -12.45 -0.70
N TYR A 8 2.01 -12.82 -0.54
CA TYR A 8 1.00 -12.55 -1.58
C TYR A 8 0.71 -11.05 -1.76
N ILE A 9 0.68 -10.28 -0.68
CA ILE A 9 0.50 -8.82 -0.77
C ILE A 9 1.71 -8.17 -1.44
N ALA A 10 2.92 -8.64 -1.15
CA ALA A 10 4.14 -8.17 -1.82
C ALA A 10 4.15 -8.51 -3.31
N GLN A 11 3.66 -9.68 -3.72
CA GLN A 11 3.49 -10.02 -5.14
C GLN A 11 2.51 -9.07 -5.84
N ALA A 12 1.40 -8.72 -5.18
CA ALA A 12 0.46 -7.71 -5.70
C ALA A 12 1.13 -6.33 -5.86
N ALA A 13 1.96 -5.92 -4.90
CA ALA A 13 2.74 -4.68 -4.97
C ALA A 13 3.78 -4.70 -6.11
N VAL A 14 4.48 -5.83 -6.32
CA VAL A 14 5.41 -6.00 -7.46
C VAL A 14 4.65 -5.88 -8.78
N ASN A 15 3.54 -6.59 -8.92
CA ASN A 15 2.71 -6.53 -10.13
C ASN A 15 2.22 -5.11 -10.40
N ALA A 16 1.72 -4.41 -9.38
CA ALA A 16 1.32 -3.01 -9.51
C ALA A 16 2.49 -2.09 -9.91
N THR A 17 3.67 -2.34 -9.34
CA THR A 17 4.90 -1.57 -9.64
C THR A 17 5.31 -1.71 -11.10
N VAL A 18 5.40 -2.94 -11.62
CA VAL A 18 5.85 -3.19 -13.00
C VAL A 18 4.78 -2.89 -14.04
N THR A 19 3.51 -2.87 -13.65
CA THR A 19 2.38 -2.59 -14.57
C THR A 19 2.05 -1.10 -14.65
N PHE A 20 1.99 -0.41 -13.51
CA PHE A 20 1.46 0.96 -13.44
C PHE A 20 2.49 2.02 -13.05
N ARG A 21 3.66 1.61 -12.54
CA ARG A 21 4.72 2.50 -12.07
C ARG A 21 4.21 3.64 -11.15
N PRO A 22 3.50 3.32 -10.05
CA PRO A 22 3.02 4.35 -9.14
C PRO A 22 4.19 5.04 -8.43
N ASP A 23 3.96 6.25 -7.91
CA ASP A 23 4.89 6.93 -7.00
C ASP A 23 4.78 6.41 -5.56
N VAL A 24 3.60 5.90 -5.19
CA VAL A 24 3.30 5.34 -3.86
C VAL A 24 2.21 4.26 -3.95
N ILE A 25 2.33 3.21 -3.13
CA ILE A 25 1.32 2.17 -2.93
C ILE A 25 0.77 2.31 -1.51
N VAL A 26 -0.55 2.50 -1.40
CA VAL A 26 -1.24 2.66 -0.11
C VAL A 26 -2.08 1.41 0.18
N PHE A 27 -1.71 0.66 1.22
CA PHE A 27 -2.45 -0.51 1.67
C PHE A 27 -3.32 -0.20 2.89
N GLY A 28 -4.64 -0.22 2.70
CA GLY A 28 -5.63 -0.01 3.77
C GLY A 28 -6.09 -1.30 4.46
N GLY A 29 -7.02 -1.16 5.40
CA GLY A 29 -7.66 -2.27 6.13
C GLY A 29 -6.91 -2.67 7.41
N GLY A 30 -7.63 -3.35 8.32
CA GLY A 30 -7.13 -3.65 9.66
C GLY A 30 -5.89 -4.56 9.72
N VAL A 31 -5.69 -5.41 8.72
CA VAL A 31 -4.51 -6.29 8.62
C VAL A 31 -3.25 -5.48 8.31
N MET A 32 -3.33 -4.56 7.36
CA MET A 32 -2.19 -3.73 6.94
C MET A 32 -1.88 -2.59 7.91
N ALA A 33 -2.83 -2.25 8.79
CA ALA A 33 -2.62 -1.32 9.89
C ALA A 33 -1.65 -1.85 10.96
N GLN A 34 -1.37 -3.16 11.01
CA GLN A 34 -0.42 -3.73 11.95
C GLN A 34 1.02 -3.54 11.46
N GLN A 35 1.86 -2.88 12.25
CA GLN A 35 3.25 -2.57 11.87
C GLN A 35 4.04 -3.81 11.46
N HIS A 36 3.87 -4.91 12.20
CA HIS A 36 4.54 -6.18 11.92
C HIS A 36 4.16 -6.77 10.55
N MET A 37 2.98 -6.42 10.02
CA MET A 37 2.52 -6.90 8.71
C MET A 37 3.08 -6.05 7.59
N LEU A 38 3.06 -4.72 7.77
CA LEU A 38 3.62 -3.77 6.81
C LEU A 38 5.12 -4.03 6.58
N ASP A 39 5.89 -4.25 7.65
CA ASP A 39 7.32 -4.51 7.53
C ASP A 39 7.63 -5.83 6.82
N ARG A 40 6.83 -6.88 7.06
CA ARG A 40 6.95 -8.15 6.31
C ARG A 40 6.67 -7.95 4.82
N VAL A 41 5.64 -7.18 4.46
CA VAL A 41 5.33 -6.88 3.05
C VAL A 41 6.48 -6.15 2.39
N ARG A 42 7.07 -5.15 3.06
CA ARG A 42 8.23 -4.39 2.55
C ARG A 42 9.45 -5.29 2.32
N GLU A 43 9.75 -6.18 3.25
CA GLU A 43 10.83 -7.18 3.11
C GLU A 43 10.60 -8.08 1.90
N LYS A 44 9.41 -8.71 1.80
CA LYS A 44 9.07 -9.61 0.70
C LYS A 44 9.03 -8.87 -0.65
N PHE A 45 8.52 -7.65 -0.68
CA PHE A 45 8.50 -6.83 -1.89
C PHE A 45 9.91 -6.55 -2.39
N THR A 46 10.82 -6.15 -1.50
CA THR A 46 12.22 -5.86 -1.84
C THR A 46 12.91 -7.11 -2.39
N ALA A 47 12.70 -8.26 -1.75
CA ALA A 47 13.25 -9.53 -2.20
C ALA A 47 12.68 -9.99 -3.56
N LEU A 48 11.37 -9.81 -3.79
CA LEU A 48 10.71 -10.20 -5.04
C LEU A 48 11.06 -9.27 -6.20
N LEU A 49 11.15 -7.96 -5.96
CA LEU A 49 11.53 -6.99 -7.00
C LEU A 49 13.01 -7.14 -7.38
N ASN A 50 13.86 -7.54 -6.42
CA ASN A 50 15.27 -7.84 -6.61
C ASN A 50 16.04 -6.79 -7.45
N GLY A 51 15.74 -5.51 -7.22
CA GLY A 51 16.38 -4.40 -7.93
C GLY A 51 16.05 -4.29 -9.42
N TYR A 52 15.04 -5.00 -9.93
CA TYR A 52 14.68 -4.99 -11.35
C TYR A 52 14.29 -3.59 -11.86
N LEU A 53 13.58 -2.81 -11.03
CA LEU A 53 13.26 -1.42 -11.31
C LEU A 53 13.65 -0.54 -10.11
N PRO A 54 14.12 0.69 -10.36
CA PRO A 54 14.35 1.64 -9.28
C PRO A 54 13.02 2.04 -8.66
N VAL A 55 12.93 2.06 -7.33
CA VAL A 55 11.76 2.55 -6.58
C VAL A 55 12.25 3.49 -5.49
N PRO A 56 11.39 4.38 -4.95
CA PRO A 56 11.70 5.11 -3.72
C PRO A 56 12.05 4.15 -2.57
N ASP A 57 12.53 4.69 -1.45
CA ASP A 57 12.70 3.88 -0.23
C ASP A 57 11.39 3.15 0.08
N VAL A 58 11.48 1.85 0.39
CA VAL A 58 10.30 1.01 0.56
C VAL A 58 9.37 1.49 1.69
N ARG A 59 9.90 2.27 2.65
CA ARG A 59 9.11 2.88 3.73
C ARG A 59 8.27 4.06 3.26
N ASP A 60 8.72 4.76 2.23
CA ASP A 60 8.01 5.88 1.60
C ASP A 60 7.17 5.40 0.42
N TYR A 61 7.54 4.26 -0.17
CA TYR A 61 6.86 3.69 -1.33
C TYR A 61 5.66 2.82 -0.96
N ILE A 62 5.74 1.99 0.09
CA ILE A 62 4.64 1.14 0.56
C ILE A 62 4.21 1.61 1.94
N VAL A 63 3.04 2.25 1.99
CA VAL A 63 2.53 2.97 3.16
C VAL A 63 1.10 2.54 3.53
N THR A 64 0.65 2.96 4.71
CA THR A 64 -0.75 2.87 5.13
C THR A 64 -1.47 4.20 4.91
N PRO A 65 -2.82 4.22 4.86
CA PRO A 65 -3.56 5.45 4.69
C PRO A 65 -3.27 6.46 5.81
N ALA A 66 -3.13 7.73 5.45
CA ALA A 66 -2.93 8.82 6.42
C ALA A 66 -4.18 9.09 7.29
N VAL A 67 -5.36 8.64 6.86
CA VAL A 67 -6.62 8.84 7.59
C VAL A 67 -6.77 7.74 8.64
N ALA A 68 -6.83 8.15 9.91
CA ALA A 68 -7.01 7.23 11.03
C ALA A 68 -8.33 6.46 10.98
N GLY A 69 -8.39 5.32 11.66
CA GLY A 69 -9.64 4.58 11.90
C GLY A 69 -10.33 4.03 10.64
N ASN A 70 -9.57 3.70 9.59
CA ASN A 70 -10.12 3.30 8.28
C ASN A 70 -11.06 4.36 7.65
N GLY A 71 -10.88 5.64 7.99
CA GLY A 71 -11.75 6.73 7.55
C GLY A 71 -11.57 7.20 6.11
N SER A 72 -10.62 6.64 5.35
CA SER A 72 -10.31 7.12 3.99
C SER A 72 -11.52 7.10 3.05
N ALA A 73 -12.37 6.08 3.12
CA ALA A 73 -13.58 5.99 2.31
C ALA A 73 -14.60 7.07 2.70
N THR A 74 -14.83 7.28 4.00
CA THR A 74 -15.74 8.31 4.51
C THR A 74 -15.28 9.71 4.10
N LEU A 75 -13.99 10.02 4.25
CA LEU A 75 -13.43 11.28 3.78
C LEU A 75 -13.58 11.43 2.27
N GLY A 76 -13.28 10.37 1.51
CA GLY A 76 -13.46 10.32 0.06
C GLY A 76 -14.89 10.64 -0.37
N ASN A 77 -15.89 10.12 0.34
CA ASN A 77 -17.30 10.41 0.07
C ASN A 77 -17.63 11.90 0.25
N PHE A 78 -17.14 12.54 1.32
CA PHE A 78 -17.35 13.98 1.53
C PHE A 78 -16.63 14.83 0.47
N VAL A 79 -15.42 14.43 0.07
CA VAL A 79 -14.68 15.11 -1.01
C VAL A 79 -15.43 14.98 -2.34
N LEU A 80 -15.96 13.80 -2.65
CA LEU A 80 -16.76 13.56 -3.84
C LEU A 80 -18.07 14.36 -3.82
N ALA A 81 -18.75 14.43 -2.67
CA ALA A 81 -19.95 15.27 -2.52
C ALA A 81 -19.63 16.76 -2.76
N LYS A 82 -18.51 17.24 -2.22
CA LYS A 82 -18.05 18.62 -2.43
C LYS A 82 -17.70 18.92 -3.90
N SER A 83 -17.19 17.94 -4.66
CA SER A 83 -16.86 18.16 -6.07
C SER A 83 -18.08 18.24 -6.99
N VAL A 84 -19.22 17.68 -6.57
CA VAL A 84 -20.48 17.72 -7.33
C VAL A 84 -21.48 18.77 -6.82
N ALA A 85 -21.40 19.14 -5.54
CA ALA A 85 -22.21 20.20 -4.96
C ALA A 85 -21.68 21.57 -5.43
N LYS A 86 -22.49 22.32 -6.17
CA LYS A 86 -22.21 23.68 -6.60
C LYS A 86 -22.32 24.67 -5.44
#